data_AF-A0A1V5K5L0-F1
#
_entry.id   AF-A0A1V5K5L0-F1
#
_cell.length_a   1.000
_cell.length_b   1.000
_cell.length_c   1.000
_cell.angle_alpha   90.00
_cell.angle_beta   90.00
_cell.angle_gamma   90.00
#
_symmetry.space_group_name_H-M   'P 1'
#
loop_
_entity.id
_entity.type
_entity.pdbx_description
1 polymer ?
#
loop_
_entity_poly.entity_id
_entity_poly.type
_entity_poly.pdbx_seq_one_letter_code
_entity_poly.pdbx_strand_id
1 'polypeptide(L)'
;MLRSEGVLTAARPEVPGDAPVAVPMPPTFMAYSGLYGSATVLNSVDIFADGRLTIATLGDDTKPPETLVYVGDGVFASADGIKRMNFVTESNGHTYIRRVAEQEVPGLGPLALTDHFVQKLAPVGIDEATLNAWYARDGVSYYPVSEKFSSQGYAQPDAPVTVGLSKEQPGYVGTLQIIDANRAVSPIQIPGMNGRDPIDLTFHVQDGVEYVKAVGVLYMSEKSFAVLATDQAATYTIGPDGHGLWYRIVDAGNDKTIIVNMPEQASFAVYAEGKCIDFSWITGHREAQLPAEGLIMFVGAPGTVFEVSFGTVTDVQ
;
A
#
# COMPACT_ATOMS: atom_id res chain seq x y z
N MET A 1 -19.19 -30.59 9.65
CA MET A 1 -19.30 -31.44 8.45
C MET A 1 -17.98 -32.13 8.10
N LEU A 2 -16.89 -31.42 7.76
CA LEU A 2 -15.62 -32.10 7.40
C LEU A 2 -14.95 -32.87 8.56
N ARG A 3 -15.15 -32.45 9.81
CA ARG A 3 -14.67 -33.15 11.02
C ARG A 3 -15.43 -34.45 11.32
N SER A 4 -16.72 -34.51 10.96
CA SER A 4 -17.58 -35.68 11.22
C SER A 4 -17.40 -36.79 10.19
N GLU A 5 -16.65 -36.54 9.11
CA GLU A 5 -16.43 -37.50 8.01
C GLU A 5 -15.00 -38.07 7.99
N GLY A 6 -14.12 -37.68 8.93
CA GLY A 6 -12.79 -38.30 9.08
C GLY A 6 -11.79 -38.03 7.95
N VAL A 7 -12.07 -37.09 7.04
CA VAL A 7 -11.27 -36.84 5.81
C VAL A 7 -9.99 -36.02 6.09
N LEU A 8 -9.87 -35.39 7.26
CA LEU A 8 -8.69 -34.60 7.65
C LEU A 8 -7.68 -35.48 8.41
N THR A 9 -6.64 -35.94 7.71
CA THR A 9 -5.53 -36.76 8.27
C THR A 9 -4.33 -35.94 8.77
N ALA A 10 -4.31 -34.63 8.53
CA ALA A 10 -3.29 -33.75 9.10
C ALA A 10 -3.69 -33.33 10.53
N ALA A 11 -2.76 -33.46 11.48
CA ALA A 11 -2.93 -32.92 12.82
C ALA A 11 -3.19 -31.40 12.73
N ARG A 12 -4.27 -30.90 13.34
CA ARG A 12 -4.51 -29.46 13.48
C ARG A 12 -3.33 -28.88 14.26
N PRO A 13 -2.77 -27.71 13.89
CA PRO A 13 -1.86 -27.00 14.78
C PRO A 13 -2.51 -26.92 16.16
N GLU A 14 -1.79 -27.28 17.22
CA GLU A 14 -2.28 -27.10 18.58
C GLU A 14 -2.58 -25.61 18.77
N VAL A 15 -3.86 -25.31 18.96
CA VAL A 15 -4.30 -23.95 19.23
C VAL A 15 -4.16 -23.73 20.74
N PRO A 16 -3.47 -22.67 21.16
CA PRO A 16 -3.37 -22.37 22.57
C PRO A 16 -4.72 -21.83 23.10
N GLY A 17 -5.20 -22.35 24.25
CA GLY A 17 -6.57 -22.09 24.72
C GLY A 17 -6.71 -21.75 26.21
N ASP A 18 -5.65 -21.91 27.01
CA ASP A 18 -5.66 -21.52 28.42
C ASP A 18 -4.98 -20.17 28.62
N ALA A 19 -5.47 -19.40 29.58
CA ALA A 19 -4.86 -18.14 29.99
C ALA A 19 -3.38 -18.36 30.37
N PRO A 20 -2.46 -17.47 29.94
CA PRO A 20 -1.04 -17.68 30.14
C PRO A 20 -0.65 -17.54 31.61
N VAL A 21 0.22 -18.43 32.08
CA VAL A 21 0.88 -18.29 33.39
C VAL A 21 2.28 -17.71 33.14
N ALA A 22 2.50 -16.49 33.61
CA ALA A 22 3.79 -15.81 33.45
C ALA A 22 4.88 -16.51 34.29
N VAL A 23 6.08 -16.60 33.73
CA VAL A 23 7.27 -17.13 34.41
C VAL A 23 8.46 -16.17 34.25
N PRO A 24 9.51 -16.27 35.08
CA PRO A 24 10.71 -15.44 34.92
C PRO A 24 11.35 -15.61 33.53
N MET A 25 11.56 -14.49 32.84
CA MET A 25 12.17 -14.47 31.50
C MET A 25 13.70 -14.40 31.56
N PRO A 26 14.43 -15.20 30.75
CA PRO A 26 15.87 -15.04 30.61
C PRO A 26 16.26 -13.66 30.05
N PRO A 27 17.26 -12.95 30.60
CA PRO A 27 17.65 -11.61 30.16
C PRO A 27 18.08 -11.53 28.68
N THR A 28 18.55 -12.63 28.10
CA THR A 28 18.97 -12.71 26.69
C THR A 28 17.86 -12.35 25.71
N PHE A 29 16.59 -12.50 26.08
CA PHE A 29 15.47 -12.17 25.20
C PHE A 29 15.33 -10.67 24.92
N MET A 30 15.84 -9.79 25.80
CA MET A 30 15.82 -8.34 25.56
C MET A 30 16.60 -7.96 24.29
N ALA A 31 17.57 -8.77 23.87
CA ALA A 31 18.31 -8.54 22.63
C ALA A 31 17.42 -8.67 21.36
N TYR A 32 16.23 -9.26 21.48
CA TYR A 32 15.28 -9.33 20.38
C TYR A 32 14.48 -8.03 20.18
N SER A 33 14.55 -7.05 21.07
CA SER A 33 13.92 -5.74 20.82
C SER A 33 14.49 -5.05 19.57
N GLY A 34 13.71 -4.18 18.97
CA GLY A 34 14.09 -3.38 17.80
C GLY A 34 12.98 -3.24 16.77
N LEU A 35 13.39 -2.85 15.56
CA LEU A 35 12.52 -2.67 14.42
C LEU A 35 12.22 -4.02 13.76
N TYR A 36 10.97 -4.26 13.41
CA TYR A 36 10.51 -5.42 12.68
C TYR A 36 9.62 -4.98 11.53
N GLY A 37 9.53 -5.76 10.46
CA GLY A 37 8.64 -5.45 9.35
C GLY A 37 8.14 -6.69 8.61
N SER A 38 7.10 -6.47 7.83
CA SER A 38 6.58 -7.39 6.81
C SER A 38 6.39 -6.61 5.50
N ALA A 39 5.82 -7.24 4.48
CA ALA A 39 5.47 -6.54 3.23
C ALA A 39 4.52 -5.35 3.47
N THR A 40 3.69 -5.37 4.53
CA THR A 40 2.60 -4.42 4.74
C THR A 40 2.67 -3.61 6.03
N VAL A 41 3.51 -3.99 6.99
CA VAL A 41 3.63 -3.26 8.27
C VAL A 41 5.08 -3.09 8.70
N LEU A 42 5.32 -2.01 9.45
CA LEU A 42 6.55 -1.76 10.18
C LEU A 42 6.20 -1.66 11.68
N ASN A 43 6.94 -2.36 12.53
CA ASN A 43 6.64 -2.53 13.95
C ASN A 43 7.84 -2.18 14.84
N SER A 44 7.59 -1.47 15.93
CA SER A 44 8.50 -1.46 17.09
C SER A 44 8.18 -2.64 18.00
N VAL A 45 9.20 -3.41 18.37
CA VAL A 45 9.08 -4.52 19.31
C VAL A 45 9.98 -4.26 20.51
N ASP A 46 9.36 -4.14 21.69
CA ASP A 46 10.05 -3.90 22.95
C ASP A 46 9.84 -5.08 23.91
N ILE A 47 10.90 -5.52 24.57
CA ILE A 47 10.89 -6.67 25.48
C ILE A 47 11.49 -6.21 26.80
N PHE A 48 10.71 -6.34 27.87
CA PHE A 48 11.03 -5.80 29.19
C PHE A 48 11.53 -6.90 30.13
N ALA A 49 12.34 -6.51 31.11
CA ALA A 49 12.90 -7.43 32.11
C ALA A 49 11.84 -8.16 32.95
N ASP A 50 10.62 -7.62 33.03
CA ASP A 50 9.47 -8.23 33.71
C ASP A 50 8.77 -9.33 32.87
N GLY A 51 9.28 -9.65 31.68
CA GLY A 51 8.76 -10.68 30.80
C GLY A 51 7.64 -10.20 29.87
N ARG A 52 7.36 -8.89 29.80
CA ARG A 52 6.43 -8.34 28.80
C ARG A 52 7.11 -8.15 27.45
N LEU A 53 6.37 -8.42 26.37
CA LEU A 53 6.69 -8.07 24.99
C LEU A 53 5.59 -7.15 24.48
N THR A 54 5.95 -6.00 23.92
CA THR A 54 5.01 -5.09 23.25
C THR A 54 5.33 -4.95 21.77
N ILE A 55 4.29 -4.96 20.93
CA ILE A 55 4.38 -4.74 19.48
C ILE A 55 3.52 -3.54 19.12
N ALA A 56 4.15 -2.45 18.66
CA ALA A 56 3.46 -1.26 18.16
C ALA A 56 3.62 -1.18 16.64
N THR A 57 2.55 -0.87 15.91
CA THR A 57 2.62 -0.58 14.47
C THR A 57 2.97 0.88 14.28
N LEU A 58 4.01 1.16 13.51
CA LEU A 58 4.46 2.53 13.23
C LEU A 58 3.53 3.19 12.20
N GLY A 59 3.31 4.50 12.35
CA GLY A 59 2.43 5.27 11.47
C GLY A 59 0.92 5.05 11.67
N ASP A 60 0.50 4.28 12.69
CA ASP A 60 -0.91 4.07 13.04
C ASP A 60 -1.14 4.29 14.55
N ASP A 61 -1.19 5.56 14.96
CA ASP A 61 -1.42 5.97 16.35
C ASP A 61 -2.81 5.57 16.88
N THR A 62 -3.71 5.12 16.02
CA THR A 62 -5.06 4.70 16.42
C THR A 62 -5.07 3.29 17.04
N LYS A 63 -4.03 2.49 16.77
CA LYS A 63 -3.91 1.13 17.30
C LYS A 63 -2.99 1.10 18.52
N PRO A 64 -3.51 0.74 19.72
CA PRO A 64 -2.65 0.56 20.88
C PRO A 64 -1.68 -0.59 20.67
N PRO A 65 -0.46 -0.54 21.25
CA PRO A 65 0.48 -1.64 21.18
C PRO A 65 -0.10 -2.94 21.73
N GLU A 66 0.10 -4.05 21.01
CA GLU A 66 -0.23 -5.38 21.51
C GLU A 66 0.75 -5.77 22.61
N THR A 67 0.26 -6.38 23.70
CA THR A 67 1.10 -6.88 24.80
C THR A 67 0.96 -8.39 24.97
N LEU A 68 2.11 -9.08 25.05
CA LEU A 68 2.21 -10.50 25.37
C LEU A 68 3.10 -10.69 26.61
N VAL A 69 2.94 -11.82 27.30
CA VAL A 69 3.73 -12.19 28.48
C VAL A 69 4.54 -13.46 28.23
N TYR A 70 5.74 -13.53 28.79
CA TYR A 70 6.61 -14.69 28.70
C TYR A 70 6.05 -15.86 29.54
N VAL A 71 5.90 -17.02 28.91
CA VAL A 71 5.30 -18.23 29.51
C VAL A 71 6.24 -19.43 29.58
N GLY A 72 7.53 -19.23 29.30
CA GLY A 72 8.54 -20.28 29.32
C GLY A 72 8.93 -20.76 27.92
N ASP A 73 10.01 -21.53 27.83
CA ASP A 73 10.51 -22.16 26.59
C ASP A 73 10.66 -21.23 25.38
N GLY A 74 10.97 -19.95 25.62
CA GLY A 74 11.13 -18.96 24.56
C GLY A 74 9.81 -18.44 23.95
N VAL A 75 8.67 -18.69 24.60
CA VAL A 75 7.34 -18.35 24.11
C VAL A 75 6.74 -17.17 24.88
N PHE A 76 6.13 -16.25 24.13
CA PHE A 76 5.28 -15.17 24.61
C PHE A 76 3.83 -15.46 24.22
N ALA A 77 2.87 -15.18 25.10
CA ALA A 77 1.45 -15.46 24.86
C ALA A 77 0.57 -14.22 25.12
N SER A 78 -0.49 -14.07 24.32
CA SER A 78 -1.54 -13.07 24.56
C SER A 78 -2.34 -13.39 25.81
N ALA A 79 -2.98 -12.38 26.40
CA ALA A 79 -3.71 -12.53 27.67
C ALA A 79 -4.87 -13.53 27.62
N ASP A 80 -5.50 -13.69 26.45
CA ASP A 80 -6.56 -14.66 26.17
C ASP A 80 -6.04 -16.04 25.75
N GLY A 81 -4.72 -16.20 25.64
CA GLY A 81 -4.07 -17.46 25.30
C GLY A 81 -4.12 -17.85 23.83
N ILE A 82 -4.91 -17.20 22.98
CA ILE A 82 -5.14 -17.63 21.58
C ILE A 82 -3.99 -17.31 20.63
N LYS A 83 -2.99 -16.53 21.07
CA LYS A 83 -1.83 -16.16 20.27
C LYS A 83 -0.55 -16.46 21.04
N ARG A 84 0.39 -17.12 20.38
CA ARG A 84 1.73 -17.41 20.88
C ARG A 84 2.77 -16.97 19.87
N MET A 85 3.86 -16.43 20.37
CA MET A 85 4.96 -15.93 19.57
C MET A 85 6.29 -16.40 20.13
N ASN A 86 7.23 -16.70 19.25
CA ASN A 86 8.61 -16.99 19.61
C ASN A 86 9.56 -16.40 18.56
N PHE A 87 10.80 -16.17 18.96
CA PHE A 87 11.83 -15.68 18.05
C PHE A 87 12.57 -16.85 17.44
N VAL A 88 12.73 -16.85 16.12
CA VAL A 88 13.47 -17.89 15.40
C VAL A 88 14.45 -17.22 14.43
N THR A 89 15.68 -17.73 14.37
CA THR A 89 16.64 -17.33 13.34
C THR A 89 16.77 -18.49 12.36
N GLU A 90 16.39 -18.25 11.11
CA GLU A 90 16.40 -19.29 10.07
C GLU A 90 17.77 -19.36 9.38
N SER A 91 17.94 -20.35 8.50
CA SER A 91 19.21 -20.62 7.80
C SER A 91 19.68 -19.49 6.88
N ASN A 92 18.80 -18.55 6.52
CA ASN A 92 19.14 -17.34 5.76
C ASN A 92 19.75 -16.23 6.64
N GLY A 93 19.91 -16.46 7.94
CA GLY A 93 20.51 -15.51 8.87
C GLY A 93 19.56 -14.41 9.37
N HIS A 94 18.30 -14.43 8.95
CA HIS A 94 17.28 -13.49 9.43
C HIS A 94 16.59 -14.02 10.68
N THR A 95 16.33 -13.11 11.61
CA THR A 95 15.51 -13.38 12.79
C THR A 95 14.07 -12.96 12.51
N TYR A 96 13.11 -13.79 12.91
CA TYR A 96 11.69 -13.59 12.74
C TYR A 96 10.95 -13.75 14.05
N ILE A 97 9.81 -13.07 14.16
CA ILE A 97 8.76 -13.45 15.10
C ILE A 97 7.91 -14.51 14.41
N ARG A 98 8.03 -15.77 14.86
CA ARG A 98 7.11 -16.83 14.46
C ARG A 98 5.88 -16.74 15.35
N ARG A 99 4.70 -16.81 14.74
CA ARG A 99 3.41 -16.69 15.41
C ARG A 99 2.59 -17.95 15.17
N VAL A 100 1.94 -18.42 16.22
CA VAL A 100 0.84 -19.39 16.19
C VAL A 100 -0.37 -18.70 16.77
N ALA A 101 -1.48 -18.62 16.03
CA ALA A 101 -2.67 -17.93 16.51
C ALA A 101 -3.95 -18.60 16.04
N GLU A 102 -5.04 -18.34 16.74
CA GLU A 102 -6.39 -18.53 16.23
C GLU A 102 -6.92 -17.22 15.65
N GLN A 103 -7.44 -17.28 14.42
CA GLN A 103 -8.11 -16.17 13.78
C GLN A 103 -9.55 -16.57 13.45
N GLU A 104 -10.50 -15.83 14.01
CA GLU A 104 -11.91 -15.96 13.64
C GLU A 104 -12.14 -15.39 12.24
N VAL A 105 -12.67 -16.23 11.36
CA VAL A 105 -13.11 -15.80 10.04
C VAL A 105 -14.64 -15.81 9.99
N PRO A 106 -15.31 -14.66 9.79
CA PRO A 106 -16.76 -14.59 9.74
C PRO A 106 -17.36 -15.63 8.78
N GLY A 107 -18.24 -16.49 9.29
CA GLY A 107 -18.89 -17.56 8.53
C GLY A 107 -18.06 -18.84 8.35
N LEU A 108 -16.78 -18.85 8.69
CA LEU A 108 -15.89 -20.04 8.63
C LEU A 108 -15.42 -20.51 10.01
N GLY A 109 -15.54 -19.64 11.04
CA GLY A 109 -15.13 -19.93 12.40
C GLY A 109 -13.60 -19.81 12.60
N PRO A 110 -13.08 -20.39 13.69
CA PRO A 110 -11.68 -20.22 14.06
C PRO A 110 -10.71 -21.03 13.19
N LEU A 111 -9.77 -20.33 12.57
CA LEU A 111 -8.66 -20.90 11.83
C LEU A 111 -7.36 -20.80 12.62
N ALA A 112 -6.65 -21.92 12.72
CA ALA A 112 -5.30 -21.93 13.26
C ALA A 112 -4.32 -21.47 12.18
N LEU A 113 -3.50 -20.47 12.50
CA LEU A 113 -2.43 -19.98 11.63
C LEU A 113 -1.07 -20.23 12.29
N THR A 114 -0.08 -20.50 11.46
CA THR A 114 1.32 -20.56 11.84
C THR A 114 2.12 -19.87 10.75
N ASP A 115 2.77 -18.77 11.09
CA ASP A 115 3.50 -17.96 10.12
C ASP A 115 4.75 -17.31 10.73
N HIS A 116 5.67 -16.93 9.86
CA HIS A 116 6.65 -15.89 10.18
C HIS A 116 5.92 -14.55 10.06
N PHE A 117 5.60 -13.95 11.20
CA PHE A 117 4.75 -12.76 11.26
C PHE A 117 5.49 -11.52 10.74
N VAL A 118 6.65 -11.24 11.32
CA VAL A 118 7.51 -10.10 10.97
C VAL A 118 8.98 -10.49 11.09
N GLN A 119 9.84 -9.85 10.29
CA GLN A 119 11.29 -10.02 10.25
C GLN A 119 11.97 -8.89 11.02
N LYS A 120 13.01 -9.20 11.81
CA LYS A 120 13.85 -8.18 12.45
C LYS A 120 14.63 -7.40 11.40
N LEU A 121 14.57 -6.08 11.48
CA LEU A 121 15.24 -5.15 10.57
C LEU A 121 16.41 -4.47 11.25
N ALA A 122 17.43 -4.15 10.46
CA ALA A 122 18.55 -3.35 10.93
C ALA A 122 18.16 -1.87 10.96
N PRO A 123 18.62 -1.09 11.94
CA PRO A 123 18.54 0.38 11.86
C PRO A 123 19.24 0.87 10.60
N VAL A 124 18.67 1.89 9.96
CA VAL A 124 19.20 2.47 8.72
C VAL A 124 19.51 3.93 8.97
N GLY A 125 20.80 4.25 9.03
CA GLY A 125 21.27 5.63 9.02
C GLY A 125 21.26 6.17 7.59
N ILE A 126 20.66 7.33 7.39
CA ILE A 126 20.62 8.03 6.10
C ILE A 126 21.33 9.37 6.25
N ASP A 127 22.13 9.73 5.25
CA ASP A 127 22.72 11.07 5.18
C ASP A 127 21.66 12.16 4.92
N GLU A 128 21.98 13.39 5.30
CA GLU A 128 21.06 14.53 5.23
C GLU A 128 20.61 14.83 3.78
N ALA A 129 21.48 14.64 2.79
CA ALA A 129 21.16 14.93 1.39
C ALA A 129 20.12 13.93 0.86
N THR A 130 20.30 12.64 1.14
CA THR A 130 19.32 11.61 0.82
C THR A 130 17.99 11.89 1.53
N LEU A 131 18.02 12.17 2.83
CA LEU A 131 16.79 12.44 3.59
C LEU A 131 16.01 13.65 3.04
N ASN A 132 16.70 14.73 2.68
CA ASN A 132 16.08 15.92 2.08
C ASN A 132 15.40 15.62 0.73
N ALA A 133 15.98 14.73 -0.09
CA ALA A 133 15.34 14.31 -1.34
C ALA A 133 14.01 13.59 -1.09
N TRP A 134 13.94 12.78 -0.04
CA TRP A 134 12.70 12.10 0.34
C TRP A 134 11.69 13.06 1.00
N TYR A 135 12.12 14.02 1.82
CA TYR A 135 11.22 15.04 2.36
C TYR A 135 10.51 15.86 1.27
N ALA A 136 11.17 16.11 0.14
CA ALA A 136 10.54 16.78 -1.00
C ALA A 136 9.39 15.96 -1.63
N ARG A 137 9.34 14.65 -1.38
CA ARG A 137 8.33 13.72 -1.86
C ARG A 137 7.29 13.35 -0.80
N ASP A 138 7.50 13.70 0.46
CA ASP A 138 6.55 13.38 1.54
C ASP A 138 5.16 13.95 1.25
N GLY A 139 4.14 13.09 1.33
CA GLY A 139 2.76 13.40 1.02
C GLY A 139 2.42 13.55 -0.47
N VAL A 140 3.41 13.42 -1.38
CA VAL A 140 3.17 13.55 -2.82
C VAL A 140 2.60 12.26 -3.38
N SER A 141 1.54 12.40 -4.16
CA SER A 141 0.94 11.28 -4.89
C SER A 141 1.45 11.18 -6.32
N TYR A 142 1.64 9.95 -6.79
CA TYR A 142 2.08 9.62 -8.13
C TYR A 142 1.03 8.72 -8.80
N TYR A 143 0.56 9.09 -9.98
CA TYR A 143 -0.56 8.41 -10.66
C TYR A 143 -0.12 7.61 -11.88
N PRO A 144 -0.73 6.45 -12.16
CA PRO A 144 -0.29 5.56 -13.21
C PRO A 144 -0.43 6.20 -14.59
N VAL A 145 0.62 6.05 -15.41
CA VAL A 145 0.64 6.55 -16.80
C VAL A 145 0.96 5.48 -17.84
N SER A 146 1.52 4.33 -17.44
CA SER A 146 1.87 3.24 -18.36
C SER A 146 0.86 2.10 -18.38
N GLU A 147 -0.28 2.26 -17.69
CA GLU A 147 -1.33 1.25 -17.61
C GLU A 147 -2.17 1.23 -18.90
N LYS A 148 -2.67 0.05 -19.28
CA LYS A 148 -3.53 -0.09 -20.46
C LYS A 148 -4.85 0.66 -20.24
N PHE A 149 -5.44 1.22 -21.30
CA PHE A 149 -6.74 1.91 -21.25
C PHE A 149 -7.88 1.09 -20.58
N SER A 150 -7.78 -0.23 -20.58
CA SER A 150 -8.75 -1.15 -19.96
C SER A 150 -8.36 -1.58 -18.54
N SER A 151 -7.34 -0.97 -17.94
CA SER A 151 -6.82 -1.39 -16.63
C SER A 151 -7.80 -1.06 -15.53
N GLN A 152 -8.18 -2.06 -14.75
CA GLN A 152 -9.00 -1.86 -13.56
C GLN A 152 -8.28 -1.04 -12.48
N GLY A 153 -6.95 -0.92 -12.56
CA GLY A 153 -6.15 -0.13 -11.62
C GLY A 153 -6.62 1.32 -11.52
N TYR A 154 -7.09 1.90 -12.62
CA TYR A 154 -7.65 3.25 -12.64
C TYR A 154 -8.93 3.43 -11.78
N ALA A 155 -9.67 2.35 -11.52
CA ALA A 155 -10.87 2.39 -10.69
C ALA A 155 -10.60 2.07 -9.20
N GLN A 156 -9.38 1.68 -8.84
CA GLN A 156 -9.04 1.28 -7.48
C GLN A 156 -8.71 2.51 -6.60
N PRO A 157 -9.12 2.53 -5.31
CA PRO A 157 -8.81 3.63 -4.40
C PRO A 157 -7.30 3.85 -4.16
N ASP A 158 -6.50 2.80 -4.33
CA ASP A 158 -5.04 2.75 -4.20
C ASP A 158 -4.32 2.86 -5.55
N ALA A 159 -5.02 3.36 -6.58
CA ALA A 159 -4.41 3.65 -7.88
C ALA A 159 -3.14 4.53 -7.78
N PRO A 160 -3.08 5.61 -6.97
CA PRO A 160 -1.86 6.37 -6.81
C PRO A 160 -0.91 5.75 -5.78
N VAL A 161 0.39 5.91 -6.02
CA VAL A 161 1.43 5.69 -5.01
C VAL A 161 1.67 7.00 -4.27
N THR A 162 1.34 7.05 -2.99
CA THR A 162 1.65 8.20 -2.12
C THR A 162 2.88 7.90 -1.29
N VAL A 163 3.87 8.80 -1.34
CA VAL A 163 5.07 8.69 -0.51
C VAL A 163 4.73 9.18 0.90
N GLY A 164 4.94 8.33 1.90
CA GLY A 164 4.82 8.69 3.31
C GLY A 164 6.07 8.29 4.08
N LEU A 165 6.86 9.27 4.51
CA LEU A 165 8.02 9.00 5.36
C LEU A 165 7.57 8.65 6.77
N SER A 166 8.21 7.64 7.36
CA SER A 166 8.02 7.39 8.79
C SER A 166 8.71 8.48 9.61
N LYS A 167 7.97 9.07 10.54
CA LYS A 167 8.50 10.06 11.49
C LYS A 167 9.38 9.39 12.55
N GLU A 168 9.02 8.16 12.89
CA GLU A 168 9.66 7.33 13.91
C GLU A 168 10.89 6.60 13.35
N GLN A 169 10.90 6.31 12.04
CA GLN A 169 11.98 5.63 11.34
C GLN A 169 12.30 6.34 10.01
N PRO A 170 13.05 7.46 10.04
CA PRO A 170 13.41 8.21 8.82
C PRO A 170 14.18 7.38 7.77
N GLY A 171 14.71 6.23 8.20
CA GLY A 171 15.30 5.16 7.37
C GLY A 171 14.37 4.56 6.31
N TYR A 172 13.05 4.80 6.43
CA TYR A 172 12.01 4.05 5.78
C TYR A 172 10.90 4.93 5.19
N VAL A 173 10.35 4.47 4.07
CA VAL A 173 9.11 4.97 3.45
C VAL A 173 8.11 3.80 3.41
N GLY A 174 7.02 3.91 4.17
CA GLY A 174 6.17 2.75 4.45
C GLY A 174 6.98 1.58 5.03
N THR A 175 6.99 0.44 4.34
CA THR A 175 7.76 -0.76 4.71
C THR A 175 9.13 -0.86 4.01
N LEU A 176 9.45 0.11 3.15
CA LEU A 176 10.62 0.05 2.27
C LEU A 176 11.80 0.77 2.90
N GLN A 177 12.96 0.11 2.84
CA GLN A 177 14.22 0.70 3.26
C GLN A 177 14.71 1.67 2.19
N ILE A 178 14.97 2.91 2.57
CA ILE A 178 15.62 3.88 1.68
C ILE A 178 17.10 3.48 1.53
N ILE A 179 17.55 3.34 0.29
CA ILE A 179 18.93 2.96 -0.04
C ILE A 179 19.72 4.09 -0.71
N ASP A 180 19.04 5.06 -1.32
CA ASP A 180 19.62 6.31 -1.82
C ASP A 180 18.52 7.37 -2.09
N ALA A 181 18.92 8.53 -2.63
CA ALA A 181 18.04 9.67 -2.91
C ALA A 181 16.87 9.36 -3.86
N ASN A 182 16.89 8.26 -4.62
CA ASN A 182 15.88 7.92 -5.62
C ASN A 182 15.35 6.49 -5.51
N ARG A 183 15.80 5.70 -4.52
CA ARG A 183 15.41 4.29 -4.39
C ARG A 183 15.09 3.91 -2.95
N ALA A 184 13.94 3.24 -2.80
CA ALA A 184 13.59 2.50 -1.61
C ALA A 184 13.20 1.07 -2.01
N VAL A 185 13.71 0.09 -1.28
CA VAL A 185 13.56 -1.33 -1.63
C VAL A 185 13.02 -2.12 -0.44
N SER A 186 12.32 -3.21 -0.73
CA SER A 186 11.85 -4.10 0.33
C SER A 186 13.01 -4.90 0.93
N PRO A 187 13.28 -4.80 2.25
CA PRO A 187 14.27 -5.65 2.91
C PRO A 187 13.70 -7.01 3.34
N ILE A 188 12.43 -7.28 3.02
CA ILE A 188 11.64 -8.38 3.58
C ILE A 188 11.94 -9.70 2.86
N GLN A 189 12.32 -10.71 3.62
CA GLN A 189 12.55 -12.08 3.17
C GLN A 189 11.72 -13.06 4.01
N ILE A 190 10.42 -12.80 4.10
CA ILE A 190 9.49 -13.66 4.83
C ILE A 190 8.84 -14.66 3.87
N PRO A 191 8.88 -15.97 4.14
CA PRO A 191 8.18 -16.95 3.30
C PRO A 191 6.65 -16.81 3.46
N GLY A 192 5.93 -17.07 2.37
CA GLY A 192 4.46 -17.08 2.38
C GLY A 192 3.85 -15.67 2.36
N MET A 193 2.75 -15.50 3.08
CA MET A 193 1.87 -14.34 2.90
C MET A 193 2.51 -13.01 3.34
N ASN A 194 3.22 -13.00 4.47
CA ASN A 194 3.73 -11.76 5.08
C ASN A 194 4.96 -11.18 4.36
N GLY A 195 5.55 -11.90 3.40
CA GLY A 195 6.60 -11.37 2.52
C GLY A 195 6.20 -11.36 1.04
N ARG A 196 4.91 -11.58 0.74
CA ARG A 196 4.41 -11.63 -0.64
C ARG A 196 4.40 -10.23 -1.27
N ASP A 197 4.61 -10.19 -2.58
CA ASP A 197 4.50 -8.99 -3.42
C ASP A 197 5.33 -7.78 -2.92
N PRO A 198 6.63 -7.95 -2.63
CA PRO A 198 7.46 -6.80 -2.26
C PRO A 198 7.45 -5.76 -3.39
N ILE A 199 7.30 -4.51 -3.00
CA ILE A 199 7.31 -3.36 -3.92
C ILE A 199 8.64 -2.64 -3.73
N ASP A 200 9.26 -2.22 -4.83
CA ASP A 200 10.37 -1.28 -4.81
C ASP A 200 9.92 0.03 -5.46
N LEU A 201 10.47 1.15 -4.99
CA LEU A 201 10.28 2.47 -5.57
C LEU A 201 11.57 2.91 -6.25
N THR A 202 11.47 3.30 -7.53
CA THR A 202 12.60 3.90 -8.27
C THR A 202 12.16 5.20 -8.93
N PHE A 203 12.65 6.32 -8.41
CA PHE A 203 12.36 7.66 -8.90
C PHE A 203 13.34 8.08 -10.00
N HIS A 204 12.84 8.84 -10.97
CA HIS A 204 13.66 9.50 -11.97
C HIS A 204 12.94 10.74 -12.52
N VAL A 205 13.70 11.63 -13.14
CA VAL A 205 13.17 12.82 -13.82
C VAL A 205 13.39 12.67 -15.31
N GLN A 206 12.34 12.89 -16.10
CA GLN A 206 12.37 12.96 -17.55
C GLN A 206 11.66 14.25 -17.99
N ASP A 207 12.35 15.07 -18.80
CA ASP A 207 11.82 16.33 -19.33
C ASP A 207 11.24 17.29 -18.27
N GLY A 208 11.83 17.30 -17.07
CA GLY A 208 11.39 18.12 -15.94
C GLY A 208 10.21 17.56 -15.14
N VAL A 209 9.70 16.38 -15.51
CA VAL A 209 8.64 15.66 -14.80
C VAL A 209 9.26 14.53 -13.98
N GLU A 210 8.88 14.42 -12.71
CA GLU A 210 9.30 13.31 -11.86
C GLU A 210 8.33 12.13 -12.00
N TYR A 211 8.91 10.94 -12.14
CA TYR A 211 8.21 9.67 -12.21
C TYR A 211 8.74 8.72 -11.15
N VAL A 212 7.88 7.78 -10.73
CA VAL A 212 8.27 6.62 -9.93
C VAL A 212 7.85 5.34 -10.64
N LYS A 213 8.74 4.35 -10.66
CA LYS A 213 8.40 2.98 -11.03
C LYS A 213 8.10 2.18 -9.77
N ALA A 214 6.94 1.54 -9.72
CA ALA A 214 6.50 0.66 -8.65
C ALA A 214 5.66 -0.49 -9.23
N VAL A 215 5.81 -1.72 -8.73
CA VAL A 215 5.01 -2.89 -9.18
C VAL A 215 5.00 -3.09 -10.72
N GLY A 216 6.08 -2.69 -11.41
CA GLY A 216 6.16 -2.77 -12.87
C GLY A 216 5.40 -1.67 -13.63
N VAL A 217 4.73 -0.76 -12.94
CA VAL A 217 3.98 0.38 -13.49
C VAL A 217 4.80 1.67 -13.32
N LEU A 218 4.67 2.58 -14.29
CA LEU A 218 5.21 3.93 -14.21
C LEU A 218 4.13 4.90 -13.75
N TYR A 219 4.47 5.74 -12.78
CA TYR A 219 3.59 6.73 -12.19
C TYR A 219 4.21 8.13 -12.33
N MET A 220 3.38 9.12 -12.64
CA MET A 220 3.76 10.53 -12.77
C MET A 220 3.39 11.30 -11.51
N SER A 221 4.28 12.20 -11.06
CA SER A 221 3.99 13.08 -9.92
C SER A 221 2.78 13.97 -10.20
N GLU A 222 1.86 14.05 -9.23
CA GLU A 222 0.70 14.95 -9.31
C GLU A 222 1.12 16.43 -9.42
N LYS A 223 2.33 16.79 -8.98
CA LYS A 223 2.87 18.15 -9.07
C LYS A 223 2.91 18.65 -10.52
N SER A 224 3.05 17.74 -11.47
CA SER A 224 3.16 18.03 -12.90
C SER A 224 1.80 18.15 -13.62
N PHE A 225 0.67 17.95 -12.94
CA PHE A 225 -0.64 18.01 -13.59
C PHE A 225 -1.02 19.43 -13.98
N ALA A 226 -1.35 19.62 -15.26
CA ALA A 226 -1.96 20.85 -15.74
C ALA A 226 -3.44 20.93 -15.32
N VAL A 227 -4.02 22.12 -15.37
CA VAL A 227 -5.47 22.31 -15.19
C VAL A 227 -6.19 21.95 -16.49
N LEU A 228 -7.30 21.22 -16.38
CA LEU A 228 -8.20 20.94 -17.49
C LEU A 228 -8.88 22.25 -17.94
N ALA A 229 -8.73 22.63 -19.20
CA ALA A 229 -9.48 23.77 -19.75
C ALA A 229 -10.95 23.38 -19.94
N THR A 230 -11.87 24.00 -19.18
CA THR A 230 -13.32 23.71 -19.16
C THR A 230 -14.18 24.79 -19.82
N ASP A 231 -13.55 25.86 -20.30
CA ASP A 231 -14.19 27.04 -20.90
C ASP A 231 -14.44 26.90 -22.41
N GLN A 232 -13.69 26.02 -23.08
CA GLN A 232 -13.78 25.79 -24.52
C GLN A 232 -13.49 24.33 -24.87
N ALA A 233 -13.87 23.94 -26.09
CA ALA A 233 -13.48 22.64 -26.62
C ALA A 233 -11.96 22.57 -26.81
N ALA A 234 -11.39 21.41 -26.55
CA ALA A 234 -9.95 21.18 -26.60
C ALA A 234 -9.63 19.78 -27.15
N THR A 235 -8.38 19.61 -27.57
CA THR A 235 -7.88 18.32 -28.05
C THR A 235 -6.70 17.89 -27.21
N TYR A 236 -6.76 16.67 -26.67
CA TYR A 236 -5.69 16.04 -25.91
C TYR A 236 -5.15 14.84 -26.68
N THR A 237 -3.83 14.77 -26.87
CA THR A 237 -3.19 13.71 -27.66
C THR A 237 -2.17 12.96 -26.82
N ILE A 238 -2.26 11.63 -26.78
CA ILE A 238 -1.28 10.78 -26.10
C ILE A 238 0.07 10.92 -26.82
N GLY A 239 1.12 11.22 -26.06
CA GLY A 239 2.47 11.40 -26.56
C GLY A 239 3.07 10.13 -27.19
N PRO A 240 4.23 10.23 -27.85
CA PRO A 240 4.93 9.08 -28.43
C PRO A 240 5.40 8.05 -27.39
N ASP A 241 5.52 8.45 -26.12
CA ASP A 241 5.82 7.57 -24.98
C ASP A 241 4.63 6.69 -24.56
N GLY A 242 3.42 7.02 -25.03
CA GLY A 242 2.20 6.29 -24.67
C GLY A 242 1.70 6.56 -23.26
N HIS A 243 2.22 7.60 -22.59
CA HIS A 243 1.82 7.92 -21.23
C HIS A 243 0.39 8.50 -21.18
N GLY A 244 -0.42 7.97 -20.27
CA GLY A 244 -1.70 8.54 -19.91
C GLY A 244 -1.55 10.00 -19.46
N LEU A 245 -2.52 10.83 -19.82
CA LEU A 245 -2.54 12.25 -19.48
C LEU A 245 -3.41 12.46 -18.25
N TRP A 246 -2.90 13.22 -17.29
CA TRP A 246 -3.62 13.58 -16.07
C TRP A 246 -3.78 15.09 -15.97
N TYR A 247 -4.99 15.54 -15.59
CA TYR A 247 -5.32 16.95 -15.41
C TYR A 247 -6.07 17.17 -14.10
N ARG A 248 -5.84 18.34 -13.49
CA ARG A 248 -6.64 18.84 -12.37
C ARG A 248 -7.93 19.46 -12.87
N ILE A 249 -9.03 19.12 -12.23
CA ILE A 249 -10.30 19.81 -12.37
C ILE A 249 -10.37 20.82 -11.24
N VAL A 250 -10.62 22.08 -11.58
CA VAL A 250 -10.77 23.18 -10.64
C VAL A 250 -11.98 24.02 -11.06
N ASP A 251 -12.77 24.46 -10.09
CA ASP A 251 -13.91 25.37 -10.28
C ASP A 251 -14.88 24.98 -11.41
N ALA A 252 -15.08 23.68 -11.68
CA ALA A 252 -15.92 23.25 -12.81
C ALA A 252 -17.42 23.54 -12.61
N GLY A 253 -17.86 23.81 -11.38
CA GLY A 253 -19.27 23.88 -11.01
C GLY A 253 -19.89 22.49 -10.83
N ASN A 254 -21.13 22.43 -10.33
CA ASN A 254 -21.79 21.15 -10.01
C ASN A 254 -22.60 20.56 -11.18
N ASP A 255 -22.75 21.27 -12.29
CA ASP A 255 -23.62 20.92 -13.42
C ASP A 255 -22.87 20.78 -14.74
N LYS A 256 -21.54 20.80 -14.69
CA LYS A 256 -20.68 20.69 -15.87
C LYS A 256 -20.52 19.23 -16.28
N THR A 257 -20.81 18.94 -17.53
CA THR A 257 -20.58 17.63 -18.14
C THR A 257 -19.46 17.75 -19.17
N ILE A 258 -18.47 16.86 -19.06
CA ILE A 258 -17.48 16.67 -20.12
C ILE A 258 -18.03 15.68 -21.14
N ILE A 259 -17.85 15.96 -22.42
CA ILE A 259 -18.16 15.07 -23.54
C ILE A 259 -16.83 14.77 -24.24
N VAL A 260 -16.55 13.48 -24.45
CA VAL A 260 -15.26 12.99 -24.93
C VAL A 260 -15.46 12.14 -26.19
N ASN A 261 -15.04 12.68 -27.33
CA ASN A 261 -14.90 11.89 -28.56
C ASN A 261 -13.52 11.23 -28.59
N MET A 262 -13.52 9.89 -28.57
CA MET A 262 -12.32 9.05 -28.52
C MET A 262 -12.50 7.75 -29.33
N PRO A 263 -11.41 7.10 -29.78
CA PRO A 263 -11.48 5.80 -30.45
C PRO A 263 -11.86 4.65 -29.48
N GLU A 264 -12.16 3.46 -30.00
CA GLU A 264 -12.59 2.31 -29.19
C GLU A 264 -11.52 1.81 -28.20
N GLN A 265 -10.24 1.94 -28.54
CA GLN A 265 -9.11 1.50 -27.69
C GLN A 265 -8.55 2.65 -26.84
N ALA A 266 -9.45 3.42 -26.26
CA ALA A 266 -9.15 4.55 -25.41
C ALA A 266 -10.19 4.66 -24.31
N SER A 267 -9.83 5.32 -23.21
CA SER A 267 -10.74 5.59 -22.12
C SER A 267 -10.35 6.86 -21.38
N PHE A 268 -11.30 7.36 -20.60
CA PHE A 268 -11.07 8.42 -19.62
C PHE A 268 -11.71 8.05 -18.29
N ALA A 269 -11.17 8.59 -17.21
CA ALA A 269 -11.71 8.41 -15.86
C ALA A 269 -11.76 9.74 -15.12
N VAL A 270 -12.81 9.96 -14.35
CA VAL A 270 -13.03 11.16 -13.54
C VAL A 270 -12.96 10.77 -12.06
N TYR A 271 -12.30 11.61 -11.28
CA TYR A 271 -12.06 11.37 -9.85
C TYR A 271 -12.52 12.55 -9.01
N ALA A 272 -13.18 12.27 -7.89
CA ALA A 272 -13.54 13.23 -6.85
C ALA A 272 -13.10 12.70 -5.48
N GLU A 273 -12.50 13.55 -4.64
CA GLU A 273 -12.02 13.16 -3.31
C GLU A 273 -11.11 11.90 -3.33
N GLY A 274 -10.27 11.80 -4.36
CA GLY A 274 -9.36 10.65 -4.54
C GLY A 274 -10.03 9.35 -5.02
N LYS A 275 -11.33 9.35 -5.30
CA LYS A 275 -12.08 8.16 -5.76
C LYS A 275 -12.48 8.31 -7.21
N CYS A 276 -12.39 7.21 -7.96
CA CYS A 276 -12.93 7.13 -9.32
C CYS A 276 -14.47 7.19 -9.25
N ILE A 277 -15.07 8.20 -9.87
CA ILE A 277 -16.53 8.39 -9.91
C ILE A 277 -17.14 7.99 -11.26
N ASP A 278 -16.36 8.05 -12.35
CA ASP A 278 -16.72 7.50 -13.65
C ASP A 278 -15.46 6.96 -14.33
N PHE A 279 -15.57 5.78 -14.95
CA PHE A 279 -14.53 5.23 -15.79
C PHE A 279 -15.18 4.71 -17.08
N SER A 280 -14.89 5.38 -18.19
CA SER A 280 -15.57 5.18 -19.46
C SER A 280 -15.46 3.75 -20.01
N TRP A 281 -14.40 3.02 -19.65
CA TRP A 281 -14.24 1.62 -20.02
C TRP A 281 -15.25 0.70 -19.32
N ILE A 282 -15.61 1.01 -18.07
CA ILE A 282 -16.60 0.26 -17.29
C ILE A 282 -18.01 0.70 -17.66
N THR A 283 -18.24 2.01 -17.77
CA THR A 283 -19.58 2.57 -18.00
C THR A 283 -20.00 2.50 -19.47
N GLY A 284 -19.04 2.50 -20.40
CA GLY A 284 -19.29 2.66 -21.83
C GLY A 284 -19.70 4.08 -22.22
N HIS A 285 -19.67 5.03 -21.27
CA HIS A 285 -20.08 6.40 -21.50
C HIS A 285 -19.02 7.18 -22.28
N ARG A 286 -19.50 8.16 -23.06
CA ARG A 286 -18.66 9.18 -23.71
C ARG A 286 -18.81 10.55 -23.07
N GLU A 287 -19.51 10.60 -21.94
CA GLU A 287 -19.73 11.81 -21.17
C GLU A 287 -19.71 11.48 -19.67
N ALA A 288 -19.33 12.45 -18.86
CA ALA A 288 -19.33 12.32 -17.41
C ALA A 288 -19.55 13.68 -16.73
N GLN A 289 -20.19 13.67 -15.56
CA GLN A 289 -20.28 14.87 -14.74
C GLN A 289 -18.92 15.16 -14.09
N LEU A 290 -18.47 16.42 -14.18
CA LEU A 290 -17.26 16.85 -13.50
C LEU A 290 -17.58 17.23 -12.04
N PRO A 291 -16.75 16.83 -11.07
CA PRO A 291 -16.80 17.42 -9.74
C PRO A 291 -16.28 18.86 -9.78
N ALA A 292 -16.65 19.67 -8.77
CA ALA A 292 -16.12 21.02 -8.63
C ALA A 292 -14.58 21.03 -8.58
N GLU A 293 -14.01 20.07 -7.84
CA GLU A 293 -12.57 19.82 -7.76
C GLU A 293 -12.29 18.31 -7.91
N GLY A 294 -11.22 17.96 -8.60
CA GLY A 294 -10.90 16.55 -8.83
C GLY A 294 -9.79 16.34 -9.84
N LEU A 295 -9.75 15.14 -10.40
CA LEU A 295 -8.82 14.77 -11.47
C LEU A 295 -9.58 14.16 -12.64
N ILE A 296 -9.01 14.29 -13.84
CA ILE A 296 -9.39 13.51 -14.99
C ILE A 296 -8.15 12.92 -15.64
N MET A 297 -8.30 11.71 -16.15
CA MET A 297 -7.28 11.02 -16.91
C MET A 297 -7.78 10.67 -18.31
N PHE A 298 -6.91 10.78 -19.31
CA PHE A 298 -7.09 10.22 -20.65
C PHE A 298 -6.00 9.17 -20.94
N VAL A 299 -6.39 8.00 -21.44
CA VAL A 299 -5.44 6.90 -21.71
C VAL A 299 -5.76 6.19 -23.03
N GLY A 300 -4.72 5.92 -23.82
CA GLY A 300 -4.82 5.28 -25.12
C GLY A 300 -3.44 4.92 -25.66
N ALA A 301 -3.38 4.38 -26.87
CA ALA A 301 -2.11 4.13 -27.55
C ALA A 301 -1.42 5.46 -27.95
N PRO A 302 -0.09 5.49 -28.18
CA PRO A 302 0.60 6.66 -28.71
C PRO A 302 -0.13 7.27 -29.92
N GLY A 303 -0.33 8.59 -29.90
CA GLY A 303 -1.05 9.33 -30.94
C GLY A 303 -2.58 9.23 -30.87
N THR A 304 -3.14 8.58 -29.84
CA THR A 304 -4.59 8.62 -29.59
C THR A 304 -5.03 10.04 -29.29
N VAL A 305 -6.10 10.49 -29.95
CA VAL A 305 -6.65 11.83 -29.85
C VAL A 305 -7.99 11.77 -29.11
N PHE A 306 -8.16 12.66 -28.14
CA PHE A 306 -9.40 12.92 -27.41
C PHE A 306 -9.87 14.33 -27.77
N GLU A 307 -11.01 14.43 -28.43
CA GLU A 307 -11.68 15.72 -28.66
C GLU A 307 -12.69 15.91 -27.54
N VAL A 308 -12.50 16.98 -26.77
CA VAL A 308 -13.26 17.26 -25.57
C VAL A 308 -14.09 18.51 -25.79
N SER A 309 -15.36 18.43 -25.44
CA SER A 309 -16.26 19.58 -25.32
C SER A 309 -16.99 19.52 -23.97
N PHE A 310 -17.72 20.60 -23.64
CA PHE A 310 -18.43 20.69 -22.38
C PHE A 310 -19.84 21.23 -22.59
N GLY A 311 -20.78 20.71 -21.81
CA GLY A 311 -22.16 21.18 -21.73
C GLY A 311 -22.61 21.35 -20.29
N THR A 312 -23.86 21.78 -20.11
CA THR A 312 -24.57 21.70 -18.83
C THR A 312 -25.64 20.61 -18.92
N VAL A 313 -26.08 20.06 -17.78
CA VAL A 313 -27.10 19.00 -17.68
C VAL A 313 -28.42 19.34 -18.42
N THR A 314 -28.63 20.58 -18.85
CA THR A 314 -29.84 21.03 -19.56
C THR A 314 -29.78 20.89 -21.08
N ASP A 315 -28.63 20.60 -21.68
CA ASP A 315 -28.44 20.61 -23.15
C ASP A 315 -28.53 19.22 -23.82
N VAL A 316 -28.83 18.16 -23.07
CA VAL A 316 -28.97 16.80 -23.61
C VAL A 316 -30.44 16.36 -23.55
N GLN A 317 -31.17 16.58 -24.65
CA GLN A 317 -32.45 15.95 -24.97
C GLN A 317 -32.30 15.00 -26.17
#